data_AF-A0A8H5FSA9-F1
#
_entry.id   AF-A0A8H5FSA9-F1
#
_cell.length_a   1.000
_cell.length_b   1.000
_cell.length_c   1.000
_cell.angle_alpha   90.00
_cell.angle_beta   90.00
_cell.angle_gamma   90.00
#
_symmetry.space_group_name_H-M   'P 1'
#
loop_
_entity.id
_entity.type
_entity.pdbx_description
1 polymer ?
#
loop_
_entity_poly.entity_id
_entity_poly.type
_entity_poly.pdbx_seq_one_letter_code
_entity_poly.pdbx_strand_id
1 'polypeptide(L)'
;MTLSTALEPTSTSNLTLNTFNAVANLTGCDTFGNPQGSKTLACLRNLPMGTLLNITIQQHDSTSSQNDGDVYLPTVDGDFLPSASSELTRQGRFVRMPVIIGWTEDDGTLFTPANTTMEEFLHIFYPDLTQTTISRLLELYPVEDFNANTEAGLSAEFYRTAQVFRDILLVCPSFLFGHAMADKYSQDLADADEHPEWRGGPKTGAIPVFLYSFNQTILTPSLESLGSPGLGVIHSSELAYVYASFTAYNTTGLVNPTEADYALLEQVSRSWTTFASVGLPTIPGKVTLKGWEGSYHPDVGMMDAGVYVVGGSDPGVSKLEGKGSNKVLVAQKLKERCGFLNSDAVIEQLKY
;
A
#
# COMPACT_ATOMS: atom_id res chain seq x y z
N MET A 1 -1.42 -9.18 9.96
CA MET A 1 -0.90 -8.98 8.59
C MET A 1 -0.39 -7.55 8.64
N THR A 2 0.93 -7.35 8.63
CA THR A 2 1.52 -6.00 8.71
C THR A 2 1.31 -5.31 7.37
N LEU A 3 0.60 -4.18 7.35
CA LEU A 3 0.25 -3.42 6.16
C LEU A 3 1.38 -2.45 5.76
N SER A 4 2.64 -2.87 5.91
CA SER A 4 3.73 -1.92 5.76
C SER A 4 3.99 -1.62 4.28
N THR A 5 3.84 -0.36 3.90
CA THR A 5 4.10 0.11 2.53
C THR A 5 5.51 0.71 2.40
N ALA A 6 5.90 1.12 1.19
CA ALA A 6 7.21 1.72 0.98
C ALA A 6 7.41 3.01 1.80
N LEU A 7 6.32 3.75 2.06
CA LEU A 7 6.30 4.98 2.85
C LEU A 7 5.12 4.92 3.82
N GLU A 8 5.40 4.53 5.05
CA GLU A 8 4.40 4.17 6.05
C GLU A 8 3.90 5.39 6.83
N PRO A 9 2.63 5.80 6.71
CA PRO A 9 2.03 6.83 7.55
C PRO A 9 2.30 6.62 9.02
N THR A 10 2.44 7.71 9.77
CA THR A 10 2.71 7.69 11.22
C THR A 10 4.06 7.10 11.65
N SER A 11 4.96 6.70 10.73
CA SER A 11 6.30 6.18 11.06
C SER A 11 7.20 7.19 11.79
N THR A 12 6.91 8.49 11.68
CA THR A 12 7.57 9.56 12.47
C THR A 12 6.82 9.94 13.74
N SER A 13 5.69 9.29 14.03
CA SER A 13 4.89 9.52 15.23
C SER A 13 5.48 8.84 16.47
N ASN A 14 4.91 9.15 17.64
CA ASN A 14 5.25 8.48 18.90
C ASN A 14 4.39 7.23 19.17
N LEU A 15 3.62 6.72 18.20
CA LEU A 15 2.66 5.64 18.43
C LEU A 15 3.32 4.37 19.00
N THR A 16 4.40 3.88 18.36
CA THR A 16 5.15 2.72 18.85
C THR A 16 5.83 2.96 20.18
N LEU A 17 6.35 4.19 20.42
CA LEU A 17 6.93 4.56 21.70
C LEU A 17 5.89 4.53 22.83
N ASN A 18 4.72 5.12 22.59
CA ASN A 18 3.61 5.16 23.55
C ASN A 18 3.08 3.77 23.85
N THR A 19 2.94 2.95 22.81
CA THR A 19 2.53 1.55 22.91
C THR A 19 3.51 0.72 23.75
N PHE A 20 4.82 0.85 23.51
CA PHE A 20 5.83 0.21 24.35
C PHE A 20 5.68 0.65 25.82
N ASN A 21 5.56 1.95 26.07
CA ASN A 21 5.46 2.48 27.43
C ASN A 21 4.20 1.95 28.15
N ALA A 22 3.09 1.80 27.43
CA ALA A 22 1.86 1.22 27.95
C ALA A 22 2.04 -0.26 28.33
N VAL A 23 2.70 -1.07 27.49
CA VAL A 23 3.02 -2.46 27.83
C VAL A 23 3.96 -2.55 29.02
N ALA A 24 4.97 -1.68 29.11
CA ALA A 24 5.86 -1.60 30.27
C ALA A 24 5.10 -1.30 31.57
N ASN A 25 4.12 -0.40 31.53
CA ASN A 25 3.27 -0.09 32.67
C ASN A 25 2.35 -1.27 33.04
N LEU A 26 1.65 -1.86 32.07
CA LEU A 26 0.73 -2.98 32.30
C LEU A 26 1.43 -4.24 32.86
N THR A 27 2.74 -4.37 32.61
CA THR A 27 3.58 -5.45 33.16
C THR A 27 4.24 -5.11 34.49
N GLY A 28 4.15 -3.86 34.96
CA GLY A 28 4.84 -3.36 36.16
C GLY A 28 6.35 -3.12 35.97
N CYS A 29 6.82 -3.09 34.71
CA CYS A 29 8.22 -2.88 34.36
C CYS A 29 8.61 -1.40 34.14
N ASP A 30 7.71 -0.44 34.39
CA ASP A 30 7.92 1.00 34.23
C ASP A 30 8.56 1.69 35.46
N THR A 31 8.77 0.96 36.54
CA THR A 31 9.22 1.49 37.85
C THR A 31 10.69 1.98 37.90
N PHE A 32 11.43 1.91 36.79
CA PHE A 32 12.84 2.25 36.72
C PHE A 32 13.13 3.69 36.22
N GLY A 33 12.09 4.50 36.03
CA GLY A 33 12.17 5.93 35.70
C GLY A 33 12.40 6.24 34.22
N ASN A 34 13.17 5.42 33.49
CA ASN A 34 13.23 5.47 32.03
C ASN A 34 12.52 4.22 31.46
N PRO A 35 11.33 4.37 30.86
CA PRO A 35 10.60 3.24 30.31
C PRO A 35 11.35 2.58 29.14
N GLN A 36 12.20 3.31 28.42
CA GLN A 36 13.06 2.76 27.36
C GLN A 36 14.46 2.35 27.86
N GLY A 37 14.65 2.35 29.19
CA GLY A 37 15.94 2.08 29.81
C GLY A 37 16.29 0.59 29.83
N SER A 38 17.59 0.29 29.97
CA SER A 38 18.09 -1.09 30.06
C SER A 38 17.44 -1.92 31.18
N LYS A 39 17.06 -1.29 32.29
CA LYS A 39 16.36 -1.94 33.41
C LYS A 39 14.91 -2.32 33.06
N THR A 40 14.16 -1.44 32.40
CA THR A 40 12.81 -1.78 31.91
C THR A 40 12.86 -2.88 30.86
N LEU A 41 13.81 -2.80 29.92
CA LEU A 41 14.02 -3.87 28.94
C LEU A 41 14.40 -5.20 29.58
N ALA A 42 15.26 -5.20 30.60
CA ALA A 42 15.62 -6.41 31.34
C ALA A 42 14.41 -7.00 32.08
N CYS A 43 13.56 -6.16 32.68
CA CYS A 43 12.32 -6.59 33.31
C CYS A 43 11.39 -7.27 32.30
N LEU A 44 11.11 -6.62 31.17
CA LEU A 44 10.25 -7.17 30.11
C LEU A 44 10.78 -8.49 29.55
N ARG A 45 12.10 -8.59 29.34
CA ARG A 45 12.76 -9.82 28.84
C ARG A 45 12.70 -10.99 29.82
N ASN A 46 12.52 -10.72 31.12
CA ASN A 46 12.40 -11.76 32.15
C ASN A 46 10.95 -12.27 32.31
N LEU A 47 9.97 -11.65 31.66
CA LEU A 47 8.60 -12.13 31.68
C LEU A 47 8.46 -13.41 30.83
N PRO A 48 7.58 -14.34 31.22
CA PRO A 48 7.19 -15.43 30.34
C PRO A 48 6.59 -14.86 29.03
N MET A 49 6.95 -15.43 27.88
CA MET A 49 6.47 -14.98 26.57
C MET A 49 4.93 -14.84 26.54
N GLY A 50 4.21 -15.86 27.04
CA GLY A 50 2.74 -15.83 27.06
C GLY A 50 2.15 -14.68 27.88
N THR A 51 2.81 -14.26 28.96
CA THR A 51 2.40 -13.10 29.76
C THR A 51 2.59 -11.82 28.97
N LEU A 52 3.77 -11.62 28.36
CA LEU A 52 4.07 -10.44 27.56
C LEU A 52 3.15 -10.33 26.34
N LEU A 53 2.91 -11.44 25.64
CA LEU A 53 2.02 -11.50 24.48
C LEU A 53 0.58 -11.15 24.87
N ASN A 54 0.04 -11.73 25.94
CA ASN A 54 -1.33 -11.46 26.37
C ASN A 54 -1.54 -9.99 26.73
N ILE A 55 -0.57 -9.37 27.43
CA ILE A 55 -0.62 -7.94 27.76
C ILE A 55 -0.48 -7.07 26.50
N THR A 56 0.37 -7.48 25.56
CA THR A 56 0.53 -6.79 24.28
C THR A 56 -0.77 -6.80 23.47
N ILE A 57 -1.45 -7.94 23.39
CA ILE A 57 -2.76 -8.08 22.73
C ILE A 57 -3.80 -7.22 23.45
N GLN A 58 -3.87 -7.29 24.78
CA GLN A 58 -4.81 -6.48 25.56
C GLN A 58 -4.60 -4.98 25.32
N GLN A 59 -3.35 -4.53 25.28
CA GLN A 59 -3.02 -3.13 24.99
C GLN A 59 -3.45 -2.75 23.57
N HIS A 60 -3.12 -3.58 22.57
CA HIS A 60 -3.50 -3.36 21.18
C HIS A 60 -5.02 -3.23 21.05
N ASP A 61 -5.77 -4.22 21.56
CA ASP A 61 -7.23 -4.25 21.53
C ASP A 61 -7.84 -3.02 22.21
N SER A 62 -7.24 -2.53 23.31
CA SER A 62 -7.75 -1.36 24.05
C SER A 62 -7.65 -0.04 23.27
N THR A 63 -6.82 0.00 22.22
CA THR A 63 -6.55 1.20 21.42
C THR A 63 -7.02 1.09 19.97
N SER A 64 -7.48 -0.08 19.53
CA SER A 64 -7.80 -0.40 18.12
C SER A 64 -8.89 0.48 17.49
N SER A 65 -9.71 1.17 18.29
CA SER A 65 -10.69 2.14 17.81
C SER A 65 -10.12 3.54 17.57
N GLN A 66 -8.83 3.77 17.86
CA GLN A 66 -8.15 5.07 17.83
C GLN A 66 -6.87 5.06 16.98
N ASN A 67 -6.61 3.97 16.25
CA ASN A 67 -5.50 3.84 15.32
C ASN A 67 -5.83 2.79 14.24
N ASP A 68 -5.05 2.78 13.17
CA ASP A 68 -5.14 1.84 12.03
C ASP A 68 -4.69 0.41 12.35
N GLY A 69 -4.39 0.11 13.61
CA GLY A 69 -3.96 -1.20 14.09
C GLY A 69 -2.45 -1.39 14.04
N ASP A 70 -1.73 -0.50 13.36
CA ASP A 70 -0.29 -0.57 13.15
C ASP A 70 0.46 0.23 14.24
N VAL A 71 0.36 -0.26 15.47
CA VAL A 71 1.02 0.37 16.63
C VAL A 71 2.47 -0.08 16.85
N TYR A 72 2.90 -1.14 16.17
CA TYR A 72 4.27 -1.67 16.19
C TYR A 72 4.87 -1.61 14.77
N LEU A 73 5.23 -0.41 14.33
CA LEU A 73 5.74 -0.14 12.98
C LEU A 73 7.24 0.10 12.97
N PRO A 74 7.89 0.06 11.79
CA PRO A 74 9.17 0.73 11.59
C PRO A 74 9.07 2.20 12.03
N THR A 75 10.04 2.66 12.83
CA THR A 75 10.10 4.05 13.32
C THR A 75 11.45 4.66 13.00
N VAL A 76 11.51 5.99 12.92
CA VAL A 76 12.77 6.72 12.76
C VAL A 76 13.62 6.54 14.01
N ASP A 77 14.62 5.66 13.92
CA ASP A 77 15.49 5.26 15.02
C ASP A 77 16.86 5.94 15.00
N GLY A 78 17.19 6.65 13.90
CA GLY A 78 18.48 7.30 13.72
C GLY A 78 19.60 6.34 13.28
N ASP A 79 19.29 5.07 13.04
CA ASP A 79 20.22 4.01 12.63
C ASP A 79 19.72 3.33 11.36
N PHE A 80 18.80 2.35 11.48
CA PHE A 80 18.24 1.65 10.33
C PHE A 80 17.36 2.57 9.47
N LEU A 81 16.49 3.36 10.11
CA LEU A 81 15.73 4.45 9.51
C LEU A 81 16.23 5.78 10.07
N PRO A 82 17.22 6.42 9.42
CA PRO A 82 17.85 7.63 9.94
C PRO A 82 16.98 8.89 9.80
N SER A 83 15.91 8.84 9.02
CA SER A 83 14.97 9.95 8.80
C SER A 83 13.63 9.43 8.32
N ALA A 84 12.66 10.33 8.16
CA ALA A 84 11.36 10.05 7.55
C ALA A 84 11.54 9.38 6.19
N SER A 85 10.72 8.37 5.90
CA SER A 85 10.77 7.61 4.66
C SER A 85 10.49 8.50 3.44
N SER A 86 9.58 9.48 3.57
CA SER A 86 9.32 10.48 2.53
C SER A 86 10.52 11.36 2.25
N GLU A 87 11.29 11.77 3.27
CA GLU A 87 12.48 12.60 3.11
C GLU A 87 13.62 11.81 2.48
N LEU A 88 13.83 10.56 2.92
CA LEU A 88 14.80 9.65 2.27
C LEU A 88 14.44 9.43 0.80
N THR A 89 13.15 9.31 0.49
CA THR A 89 12.65 9.18 -0.89
C THR A 89 12.85 10.46 -1.70
N ARG A 90 12.49 11.62 -1.16
CA ARG A 90 12.69 12.93 -1.81
C ARG A 90 14.17 13.21 -2.10
N GLN A 91 15.06 12.83 -1.19
CA GLN A 91 16.51 12.99 -1.34
C GLN A 91 17.16 11.92 -2.24
N GLY A 92 16.41 10.93 -2.75
CA GLY A 92 17.00 9.82 -3.51
C GLY A 92 17.89 8.90 -2.66
N ARG A 93 17.77 8.92 -1.32
CA ARG A 93 18.63 8.18 -0.37
C ARG A 93 18.16 6.74 -0.15
N PHE A 94 18.01 6.03 -1.26
CA PHE A 94 17.68 4.60 -1.30
C PHE A 94 18.49 3.92 -2.40
N VAL A 95 18.52 2.59 -2.39
CA VAL A 95 19.22 1.81 -3.42
C VAL A 95 18.43 1.87 -4.72
N ARG A 96 19.11 2.12 -5.83
CA ARG A 96 18.52 2.01 -7.17
C ARG A 96 18.34 0.54 -7.53
N MET A 97 17.11 0.14 -7.86
CA MET A 97 16.79 -1.22 -8.30
C MET A 97 15.53 -1.25 -9.16
N PRO A 98 15.34 -2.24 -10.05
CA PRO A 98 14.07 -2.42 -10.74
C PRO A 98 12.97 -2.62 -9.70
N VAL A 99 11.79 -2.02 -9.90
CA VAL A 99 10.65 -2.18 -8.98
C VAL A 99 9.35 -2.46 -9.72
N ILE A 100 8.58 -3.41 -9.18
CA ILE A 100 7.14 -3.55 -9.43
C ILE A 100 6.45 -3.09 -8.15
N ILE A 101 5.51 -2.15 -8.26
CA ILE A 101 4.76 -1.59 -7.14
C ILE A 101 3.28 -1.60 -7.54
N GLY A 102 2.37 -1.90 -6.62
CA GLY A 102 0.96 -1.84 -6.93
C GLY A 102 0.06 -2.03 -5.74
N TRP A 103 -1.23 -1.99 -6.03
CA TRP A 103 -2.32 -2.08 -5.08
C TRP A 103 -3.46 -2.92 -5.68
N THR A 104 -4.38 -3.36 -4.83
CA THR A 104 -5.66 -3.92 -5.25
C THR A 104 -6.70 -2.81 -5.32
N GLU A 105 -7.72 -2.98 -6.18
CA GLU A 105 -8.75 -1.96 -6.37
C GLU A 105 -9.48 -1.61 -5.06
N ASP A 106 -9.74 -2.57 -4.19
CA ASP A 106 -10.49 -2.36 -2.95
C ASP A 106 -9.65 -2.66 -1.70
N ASP A 107 -8.34 -2.43 -1.75
CA ASP A 107 -7.36 -2.71 -0.67
C ASP A 107 -7.82 -2.25 0.73
N GLY A 108 -8.47 -1.08 0.81
CA GLY A 108 -8.90 -0.47 2.07
C GLY A 108 -10.21 -1.02 2.66
N THR A 109 -11.04 -1.74 1.90
CA THR A 109 -12.40 -2.12 2.34
C THR A 109 -12.38 -3.12 3.50
N LEU A 110 -11.36 -4.00 3.54
CA LEU A 110 -11.18 -4.98 4.62
C LEU A 110 -10.93 -4.34 5.99
N PHE A 111 -10.36 -3.14 6.00
CA PHE A 111 -9.88 -2.46 7.20
C PHE A 111 -10.75 -1.26 7.60
N THR A 112 -11.77 -0.95 6.79
CA THR A 112 -12.62 0.22 7.00
C THR A 112 -13.84 -0.15 7.87
N PRO A 113 -14.11 0.58 8.96
CA PRO A 113 -15.34 0.39 9.71
C PRO A 113 -16.58 0.78 8.89
N ALA A 114 -17.58 -0.11 8.83
CA ALA A 114 -18.78 0.09 7.99
C ALA A 114 -19.63 1.32 8.34
N ASN A 115 -19.58 1.79 9.59
CA ASN A 115 -20.46 2.83 10.13
C ASN A 115 -19.73 4.14 10.47
N THR A 116 -18.51 4.34 9.96
CA THR A 116 -17.71 5.53 10.21
C THR A 116 -17.65 6.39 8.96
N THR A 117 -18.02 7.66 9.08
CA THR A 117 -17.90 8.61 7.96
C THR A 117 -16.43 8.87 7.65
N MET A 118 -16.15 9.34 6.44
CA MET A 118 -14.80 9.70 6.01
C MET A 118 -14.17 10.77 6.93
N GLU A 119 -14.94 11.77 7.35
CA GLU A 119 -14.45 12.83 8.24
C GLU A 119 -14.11 12.30 9.64
N GLU A 120 -15.00 11.50 10.24
CA GLU A 120 -14.74 10.84 11.52
C GLU A 120 -13.52 9.93 11.44
N PHE A 121 -13.40 9.15 10.35
CA PHE A 121 -12.26 8.28 10.11
C PHE A 121 -10.95 9.07 10.05
N LEU A 122 -10.89 10.15 9.26
CA LEU A 122 -9.69 10.98 9.17
C LEU A 122 -9.31 11.59 10.52
N HIS A 123 -10.28 12.06 11.31
CA HIS A 123 -10.01 12.59 12.65
C HIS A 123 -9.49 11.55 13.63
N ILE A 124 -9.98 10.31 13.56
CA ILE A 124 -9.58 9.23 14.46
C ILE A 124 -8.20 8.69 14.08
N PHE A 125 -7.98 8.39 12.81
CA PHE A 125 -6.81 7.65 12.34
C PHE A 125 -5.64 8.57 11.96
N TYR A 126 -5.91 9.82 11.57
CA TYR A 126 -4.90 10.81 11.20
C TYR A 126 -5.11 12.13 11.95
N PRO A 127 -4.96 12.14 13.29
CA PRO A 127 -5.35 13.26 14.16
C PRO A 127 -4.55 14.56 13.92
N ASP A 128 -3.43 14.47 13.22
CA ASP A 128 -2.59 15.63 12.88
C ASP A 128 -3.00 16.32 11.56
N LEU A 129 -3.96 15.76 10.82
CA LEU A 129 -4.56 16.44 9.67
C LEU A 129 -5.29 17.70 10.14
N THR A 130 -4.99 18.84 9.53
CA THR A 130 -5.70 20.09 9.80
C THR A 130 -7.12 20.04 9.22
N GLN A 131 -8.04 20.83 9.79
CA GLN A 131 -9.40 20.95 9.26
C GLN A 131 -9.40 21.36 7.77
N THR A 132 -8.48 22.23 7.35
CA THR A 132 -8.35 22.63 5.94
C THR A 132 -7.99 21.44 5.05
N THR A 133 -7.06 20.58 5.48
CA THR A 133 -6.72 19.35 4.76
C THR A 133 -7.90 18.39 4.68
N ILE A 134 -8.61 18.17 5.80
CA ILE A 134 -9.80 17.30 5.85
C ILE A 134 -10.89 17.83 4.92
N SER A 135 -11.21 19.12 4.96
CA SER A 135 -12.18 19.74 4.05
C SER A 135 -11.78 19.55 2.58
N ARG A 136 -10.49 19.71 2.25
CA ARG A 136 -10.02 19.48 0.89
C ARG A 136 -10.13 18.00 0.48
N LEU A 137 -9.88 17.05 1.39
CA LEU A 137 -10.10 15.63 1.12
C LEU A 137 -11.59 15.34 0.88
N LEU A 138 -12.50 15.92 1.66
CA LEU A 138 -13.94 15.75 1.43
C LEU A 138 -14.39 16.28 0.06
N GLU A 139 -13.77 17.35 -0.45
CA GLU A 139 -14.01 17.85 -1.81
C GLU A 139 -13.45 16.92 -2.91
N LEU A 140 -12.29 16.31 -2.67
CA LEU A 140 -11.63 15.39 -3.60
C LEU A 140 -12.30 14.01 -3.67
N TYR A 141 -13.05 13.66 -2.62
CA TYR A 141 -13.81 12.41 -2.49
C TYR A 141 -15.29 12.74 -2.23
N PRO A 142 -16.01 13.29 -3.24
CA PRO A 142 -17.45 13.50 -3.12
C PRO A 142 -18.16 12.15 -3.06
N VAL A 143 -19.16 12.01 -2.19
CA VAL A 143 -19.88 10.73 -1.99
C VAL A 143 -20.60 10.26 -3.24
N GLU A 144 -20.92 11.19 -4.15
CA GLU A 144 -21.56 10.96 -5.44
C GLU A 144 -20.68 10.18 -6.42
N ASP A 145 -19.37 10.12 -6.19
CA ASP A 145 -18.46 9.25 -6.95
C ASP A 145 -18.64 7.75 -6.60
N PHE A 146 -19.36 7.46 -5.51
CA PHE A 146 -19.46 6.12 -4.93
C PHE A 146 -20.88 5.59 -4.98
N ASN A 147 -21.01 4.29 -5.21
CA ASN A 147 -22.29 3.59 -5.21
C ASN A 147 -22.40 2.69 -3.98
N ALA A 148 -23.55 2.72 -3.32
CA ALA A 148 -23.84 1.77 -2.25
C ALA A 148 -24.04 0.36 -2.82
N ASN A 149 -23.65 -0.65 -2.04
CA ASN A 149 -24.00 -2.04 -2.28
C ASN A 149 -25.09 -2.44 -1.29
N THR A 150 -26.34 -2.25 -1.69
CA THR A 150 -27.50 -2.52 -0.83
C THR A 150 -27.67 -3.99 -0.48
N GLU A 151 -27.21 -4.90 -1.34
CA GLU A 151 -27.25 -6.35 -1.10
C GLU A 151 -26.27 -6.76 0.00
N ALA A 152 -25.09 -6.12 0.03
CA ALA A 152 -24.09 -6.32 1.07
C ALA A 152 -24.33 -5.48 2.34
N GLY A 153 -25.29 -4.55 2.32
CA GLY A 153 -25.53 -3.61 3.42
C GLY A 153 -24.42 -2.57 3.58
N LEU A 154 -23.64 -2.28 2.53
CA LEU A 154 -22.54 -1.33 2.53
C LEU A 154 -22.94 -0.03 1.84
N SER A 155 -22.69 1.10 2.50
CA SER A 155 -23.09 2.42 2.00
C SER A 155 -22.08 2.99 0.99
N ALA A 156 -22.49 4.01 0.23
CA ALA A 156 -21.54 4.79 -0.58
C ALA A 156 -20.45 5.44 0.30
N GLU A 157 -20.82 5.85 1.51
CA GLU A 157 -19.90 6.41 2.50
C GLU A 157 -18.82 5.43 2.93
N PHE A 158 -19.16 4.14 3.08
CA PHE A 158 -18.19 3.09 3.39
C PHE A 158 -17.12 3.00 2.30
N TYR A 159 -17.52 2.91 1.02
CA TYR A 159 -16.57 2.82 -0.09
C TYR A 159 -15.74 4.10 -0.25
N ARG A 160 -16.33 5.26 0.05
CA ARG A 160 -15.64 6.55 0.09
C ARG A 160 -14.54 6.58 1.14
N THR A 161 -14.87 6.20 2.37
CA THR A 161 -13.90 6.09 3.48
C THR A 161 -12.81 5.07 3.14
N ALA A 162 -13.19 3.91 2.60
CA ALA A 162 -12.23 2.87 2.22
C ALA A 162 -11.27 3.33 1.12
N GLN A 163 -11.74 4.10 0.15
CA GLN A 163 -10.88 4.60 -0.92
C GLN A 163 -9.90 5.66 -0.42
N VAL A 164 -10.31 6.61 0.42
CA VAL A 164 -9.33 7.58 0.96
C VAL A 164 -8.31 6.88 1.85
N PHE A 165 -8.72 5.88 2.64
CA PHE A 165 -7.80 5.13 3.47
C PHE A 165 -6.77 4.37 2.62
N ARG A 166 -7.25 3.64 1.60
CA ARG A 166 -6.42 2.97 0.60
C ARG A 166 -5.42 3.93 -0.07
N ASP A 167 -5.89 5.11 -0.45
CA ASP A 167 -5.06 6.08 -1.16
C ASP A 167 -3.97 6.66 -0.26
N ILE A 168 -4.28 6.97 1.01
CA ILE A 168 -3.30 7.42 2.01
C ILE A 168 -2.26 6.35 2.29
N LEU A 169 -2.69 5.11 2.52
CA LEU A 169 -1.82 4.05 3.00
C LEU A 169 -0.99 3.42 1.88
N LEU A 170 -1.60 3.13 0.73
CA LEU A 170 -1.04 2.22 -0.29
C LEU A 170 -0.78 2.90 -1.63
N VAL A 171 -1.78 3.57 -2.20
CA VAL A 171 -1.73 4.00 -3.60
C VAL A 171 -0.86 5.22 -3.80
N CYS A 172 -1.08 6.30 -3.05
CA CYS A 172 -0.36 7.54 -3.27
C CYS A 172 1.13 7.45 -2.91
N PRO A 173 1.53 6.83 -1.78
CA PRO A 173 2.93 6.51 -1.50
C PRO A 173 3.65 5.77 -2.65
N SER A 174 2.94 4.89 -3.36
CA SER A 174 3.49 4.13 -4.48
C SER A 174 3.91 5.03 -5.66
N PHE A 175 3.17 6.09 -5.95
CA PHE A 175 3.57 7.08 -6.97
C PHE A 175 4.77 7.90 -6.53
N LEU A 176 4.83 8.30 -5.25
CA LEU A 176 5.94 9.08 -4.71
C LEU A 176 7.26 8.29 -4.78
N PHE A 177 7.25 7.05 -4.28
CA PHE A 177 8.42 6.17 -4.35
C PHE A 177 8.77 5.76 -5.79
N GLY A 178 7.75 5.43 -6.60
CA GLY A 178 7.94 5.06 -8.01
C GLY A 178 8.59 6.18 -8.84
N HIS A 179 8.12 7.42 -8.68
CA HIS A 179 8.70 8.57 -9.36
C HIS A 179 10.12 8.88 -8.86
N ALA A 180 10.36 8.85 -7.56
CA ALA A 180 11.72 9.06 -7.03
C ALA A 180 12.71 8.00 -7.54
N MET A 181 12.28 6.73 -7.65
CA MET A 181 13.08 5.68 -8.27
C MET A 181 13.36 6.00 -9.75
N ALA A 182 12.35 6.47 -10.49
CA ALA A 182 12.49 6.87 -11.89
C ALA A 182 13.47 8.05 -12.08
N ASP A 183 13.41 9.06 -11.21
CA ASP A 183 14.34 10.18 -11.18
C ASP A 183 15.77 9.70 -10.92
N LYS A 184 15.95 8.79 -9.96
CA LYS A 184 17.25 8.20 -9.65
C LYS A 184 17.83 7.42 -10.84
N TYR A 185 17.01 6.68 -11.58
CA TYR A 185 17.43 6.05 -12.83
C TYR A 185 17.83 7.08 -13.89
N SER A 186 17.09 8.18 -14.01
CA SER A 186 17.34 9.21 -15.02
C SER A 186 18.63 9.98 -14.74
N GLN A 187 18.92 10.28 -13.47
CA GLN A 187 20.18 10.88 -13.03
C GLN A 187 21.36 9.94 -13.30
N ASP A 188 21.27 8.68 -12.89
CA ASP A 188 22.32 7.69 -13.14
C ASP A 188 22.55 7.45 -14.65
N LEU A 189 21.54 7.57 -15.51
CA LEU A 189 21.71 7.47 -16.97
C LEU A 189 22.53 8.63 -17.54
N ALA A 190 22.43 9.83 -16.96
CA ALA A 190 23.29 10.96 -17.31
C ALA A 190 24.74 10.72 -16.86
N ASP A 191 24.94 10.06 -15.72
CA ASP A 191 26.26 9.72 -15.17
C ASP A 191 26.89 8.45 -15.79
N ALA A 192 26.08 7.56 -16.38
CA ALA A 192 26.53 6.30 -16.99
C ALA A 192 27.28 6.47 -18.33
N ASP A 193 27.35 7.68 -18.88
CA ASP A 193 28.31 8.04 -19.92
C ASP A 193 29.75 8.11 -19.34
N GLU A 194 29.91 8.27 -18.02
CA GLU A 194 31.20 8.21 -17.31
C GLU A 194 31.47 6.84 -16.65
N HIS A 195 30.43 6.05 -16.31
CA HIS A 195 30.55 4.75 -15.60
C HIS A 195 29.65 3.60 -16.17
N PRO A 196 30.08 2.88 -17.22
CA PRO A 196 29.27 1.89 -17.94
C PRO A 196 28.81 0.67 -17.12
N GLU A 197 29.54 0.33 -16.06
CA GLU A 197 29.23 -0.76 -15.12
C GLU A 197 27.99 -0.50 -14.26
N TRP A 198 27.54 0.76 -14.18
CA TRP A 198 26.31 1.17 -13.49
C TRP A 198 25.06 0.96 -14.35
N ARG A 199 25.17 0.43 -15.56
CA ARG A 199 24.04 -0.07 -16.37
C ARG A 199 23.42 -1.36 -15.80
N GLY A 200 23.28 -1.45 -14.48
CA GLY A 200 22.36 -2.38 -13.83
C GLY A 200 20.93 -1.96 -14.15
N GLY A 201 20.28 -2.69 -15.05
CA GLY A 201 18.92 -2.42 -15.54
C GLY A 201 18.69 -3.11 -16.89
N PRO A 202 17.43 -3.24 -17.35
CA PRO A 202 17.16 -3.80 -18.67
C PRO A 202 17.90 -3.00 -19.75
N LYS A 203 18.57 -3.69 -20.69
CA LYS A 203 19.33 -3.07 -21.81
C LYS A 203 18.45 -2.31 -22.82
N THR A 204 17.20 -2.03 -22.48
CA THR A 204 16.17 -1.47 -23.35
C THR A 204 16.08 0.06 -23.28
N GLY A 205 16.82 0.72 -22.37
CA GLY A 205 16.74 2.17 -22.17
C GLY A 205 15.47 2.63 -21.45
N ALA A 206 14.60 1.69 -21.02
CA ALA A 206 13.41 2.00 -20.25
C ALA A 206 13.73 2.07 -18.76
N ILE A 207 13.12 3.03 -18.05
CA ILE A 207 13.16 3.12 -16.59
C ILE A 207 12.38 1.94 -16.01
N PRO A 208 13.01 1.02 -15.25
CA PRO A 208 12.39 -0.23 -14.82
C PRO A 208 11.55 -0.05 -13.55
N VAL A 209 10.61 0.89 -13.61
CA VAL A 209 9.59 1.15 -12.58
C VAL A 209 8.25 0.77 -13.18
N PHE A 210 7.55 -0.17 -12.57
CA PHE A 210 6.31 -0.74 -13.10
C PHE A 210 5.19 -0.67 -12.05
N LEU A 211 4.21 0.18 -12.27
CA LEU A 211 3.03 0.35 -11.43
C LEU A 211 1.88 -0.55 -11.92
N TYR A 212 1.12 -1.14 -11.00
CA TYR A 212 -0.11 -1.86 -11.33
C TYR A 212 -1.28 -1.58 -10.38
N SER A 213 -2.49 -1.75 -10.91
CA SER A 213 -3.75 -1.82 -10.16
C SER A 213 -4.37 -3.19 -10.40
N PHE A 214 -4.52 -4.02 -9.37
CA PHE A 214 -5.07 -5.37 -9.48
C PHE A 214 -6.60 -5.33 -9.38
N ASN A 215 -7.28 -5.89 -10.38
CA ASN A 215 -8.74 -5.83 -10.56
C ASN A 215 -9.32 -7.24 -10.81
N GLN A 216 -8.88 -8.23 -10.03
CA GLN A 216 -9.49 -9.56 -10.07
C GLN A 216 -9.34 -10.25 -8.72
N THR A 217 -10.34 -11.04 -8.33
CA THR A 217 -10.29 -11.79 -7.08
C THR A 217 -11.05 -13.10 -7.20
N ILE A 218 -10.52 -14.12 -6.54
CA ILE A 218 -11.21 -15.40 -6.28
C ILE A 218 -11.86 -15.45 -4.90
N LEU A 219 -11.71 -14.40 -4.09
CA LEU A 219 -12.04 -14.42 -2.66
C LEU A 219 -13.51 -14.09 -2.37
N THR A 220 -14.26 -13.56 -3.35
CA THR A 220 -15.65 -13.12 -3.16
C THR A 220 -16.53 -14.17 -2.46
N PRO A 221 -16.60 -15.44 -2.91
CA PRO A 221 -17.47 -16.43 -2.25
C PRO A 221 -17.04 -16.76 -0.82
N SER A 222 -15.73 -16.71 -0.56
CA SER A 222 -15.18 -16.95 0.79
C SER A 222 -15.53 -15.80 1.73
N LEU A 223 -15.44 -14.55 1.27
CA LEU A 223 -15.78 -13.37 2.06
C LEU A 223 -17.29 -13.33 2.38
N GLU A 224 -18.13 -13.65 1.41
CA GLU A 224 -19.58 -13.78 1.62
C GLU A 224 -19.91 -14.83 2.68
N SER A 225 -19.27 -16.00 2.63
CA SER A 225 -19.47 -17.05 3.64
C SER A 225 -18.98 -16.68 5.03
N LEU A 226 -18.05 -15.74 5.16
CA LEU A 226 -17.56 -15.20 6.43
C LEU A 226 -18.40 -14.01 6.94
N GLY A 227 -19.49 -13.67 6.24
CA GLY A 227 -20.36 -12.56 6.61
C GLY A 227 -19.80 -11.19 6.24
N SER A 228 -18.87 -11.13 5.28
CA SER A 228 -18.26 -9.90 4.76
C SER A 228 -18.51 -9.73 3.25
N PRO A 229 -19.77 -9.72 2.78
CA PRO A 229 -20.09 -9.56 1.36
C PRO A 229 -19.69 -8.18 0.84
N GLY A 230 -19.50 -8.06 -0.49
CA GLY A 230 -19.39 -6.75 -1.15
C GLY A 230 -18.09 -5.98 -0.95
N LEU A 231 -17.05 -6.56 -0.36
CA LEU A 231 -15.77 -5.89 -0.15
C LEU A 231 -14.92 -5.71 -1.43
N GLY A 232 -15.27 -6.38 -2.53
CA GLY A 232 -14.59 -6.22 -3.82
C GLY A 232 -13.23 -6.94 -3.90
N VAL A 233 -12.29 -6.37 -4.65
CA VAL A 233 -10.91 -6.85 -4.83
C VAL A 233 -10.05 -6.37 -3.66
N ILE A 234 -10.26 -7.00 -2.51
CA ILE A 234 -9.65 -6.63 -1.23
C ILE A 234 -8.13 -6.81 -1.22
N HIS A 235 -7.52 -6.27 -0.17
CA HIS A 235 -6.12 -6.53 0.17
C HIS A 235 -5.78 -8.01 0.12
N SER A 236 -4.63 -8.32 -0.47
CA SER A 236 -4.10 -9.66 -0.71
C SER A 236 -4.80 -10.50 -1.80
N SER A 237 -5.80 -9.95 -2.51
CA SER A 237 -6.50 -10.67 -3.60
C SER A 237 -5.54 -11.16 -4.71
N GLU A 238 -4.44 -10.46 -4.94
CA GLU A 238 -3.44 -10.77 -5.95
C GLU A 238 -2.48 -11.90 -5.57
N LEU A 239 -2.30 -12.18 -4.27
CA LEU A 239 -1.27 -13.11 -3.79
C LEU A 239 -1.44 -14.52 -4.38
N ALA A 240 -2.68 -15.00 -4.47
CA ALA A 240 -2.95 -16.31 -5.04
C ALA A 240 -2.48 -16.42 -6.51
N TYR A 241 -2.61 -15.32 -7.26
CA TYR A 241 -2.15 -15.20 -8.65
C TYR A 241 -0.62 -15.10 -8.75
N VAL A 242 0.01 -14.32 -7.88
CA VAL A 242 1.47 -14.14 -7.82
C VAL A 242 2.17 -15.45 -7.47
N TYR A 243 1.67 -16.17 -6.46
CA TYR A 243 2.26 -17.43 -5.99
C TYR A 243 1.85 -18.66 -6.82
N ALA A 244 1.10 -18.48 -7.92
CA ALA A 244 0.66 -19.56 -8.80
C ALA A 244 -0.13 -20.66 -8.07
N SER A 245 -0.89 -20.33 -7.01
CA SER A 245 -1.60 -21.35 -6.22
C SER A 245 -2.93 -20.86 -5.65
N PHE A 246 -4.02 -21.43 -6.15
CA PHE A 246 -5.34 -21.32 -5.53
C PHE A 246 -5.57 -22.35 -4.41
N THR A 247 -4.75 -23.40 -4.33
CA THR A 247 -4.95 -24.49 -3.36
C THR A 247 -4.86 -24.01 -1.92
N ALA A 248 -3.95 -23.08 -1.61
CA ALA A 248 -3.83 -22.49 -0.28
C ALA A 248 -5.07 -21.68 0.13
N TYR A 249 -5.85 -21.21 -0.84
CA TYR A 249 -7.06 -20.42 -0.64
C TYR A 249 -8.34 -21.26 -0.69
N ASN A 250 -8.26 -22.47 -1.23
CA ASN A 250 -9.40 -23.39 -1.32
C ASN A 250 -9.46 -24.39 -0.15
N THR A 251 -9.14 -23.95 1.06
CA THR A 251 -9.16 -24.79 2.28
C THR A 251 -10.59 -25.12 2.72
N THR A 252 -11.56 -24.27 2.37
CA THR A 252 -12.99 -24.41 2.72
C THR A 252 -13.84 -25.00 1.59
N GLY A 253 -13.29 -25.17 0.38
CA GLY A 253 -14.05 -25.57 -0.81
C GLY A 253 -14.90 -24.43 -1.42
N LEU A 254 -14.81 -23.21 -0.88
CA LEU A 254 -15.66 -22.08 -1.28
C LEU A 254 -15.10 -21.30 -2.46
N VAL A 255 -13.80 -21.38 -2.70
CA VAL A 255 -13.16 -20.70 -3.81
C VAL A 255 -13.42 -21.48 -5.09
N ASN A 256 -14.01 -20.82 -6.09
CA ASN A 256 -14.36 -21.41 -7.38
C ASN A 256 -13.73 -20.61 -8.55
N PRO A 257 -12.43 -20.78 -8.82
CA PRO A 257 -11.74 -20.03 -9.86
C PRO A 257 -12.26 -20.37 -11.26
N THR A 258 -12.46 -19.36 -12.08
CA THR A 258 -12.90 -19.49 -13.48
C THR A 258 -11.73 -19.81 -14.41
N GLU A 259 -12.01 -20.11 -15.68
CA GLU A 259 -10.96 -20.26 -16.71
C GLU A 259 -10.11 -18.99 -16.86
N ALA A 260 -10.73 -17.81 -16.73
CA ALA A 260 -10.04 -16.53 -16.73
C ALA A 260 -9.11 -16.38 -15.53
N ASP A 261 -9.49 -16.90 -14.35
CA ASP A 261 -8.61 -16.92 -13.18
C ASP A 261 -7.37 -17.78 -13.39
N TYR A 262 -7.52 -18.97 -13.95
CA TYR A 262 -6.36 -19.84 -14.25
C TYR A 262 -5.46 -19.25 -15.35
N ALA A 263 -6.03 -18.59 -16.36
CA ALA A 263 -5.25 -17.88 -17.37
C ALA A 263 -4.47 -16.71 -16.76
N LEU A 264 -5.10 -15.94 -15.86
CA LEU A 264 -4.44 -14.84 -15.16
C LEU A 264 -3.37 -15.35 -14.19
N LEU A 265 -3.63 -16.44 -13.45
CA LEU A 265 -2.69 -17.12 -12.55
C LEU A 265 -1.37 -17.44 -13.27
N GLU A 266 -1.46 -18.03 -14.48
CA GLU A 266 -0.28 -18.36 -15.28
C GLU A 266 0.45 -17.10 -15.77
N GLN A 267 -0.27 -16.06 -16.19
CA GLN A 267 0.34 -14.82 -16.69
C GLN A 267 1.02 -14.01 -15.59
N VAL A 268 0.35 -13.83 -14.44
CA VAL A 268 0.84 -13.03 -13.30
C VAL A 268 2.09 -13.68 -12.72
N SER A 269 2.03 -14.96 -12.35
CA SER A 269 3.18 -15.68 -11.78
C SER A 269 4.40 -15.68 -12.72
N ARG A 270 4.19 -15.84 -14.03
CA ARG A 270 5.27 -15.74 -15.03
C ARG A 270 5.81 -14.33 -15.18
N SER A 271 4.97 -13.30 -15.04
CA SER A 271 5.43 -11.90 -15.11
C SER A 271 6.32 -11.55 -13.91
N TRP A 272 5.94 -11.96 -12.70
CA TRP A 272 6.74 -11.74 -11.48
C TRP A 272 8.06 -12.52 -11.52
N THR A 273 8.04 -13.79 -11.91
CA THR A 273 9.28 -14.59 -12.03
C THR A 273 10.20 -14.09 -13.13
N THR A 274 9.64 -13.58 -14.23
CA THR A 274 10.41 -12.94 -15.29
C THR A 274 11.04 -11.64 -14.82
N PHE A 275 10.28 -10.81 -14.09
CA PHE A 275 10.80 -9.59 -13.50
C PHE A 275 11.95 -9.88 -12.53
N ALA A 276 11.81 -10.87 -11.66
CA ALA A 276 12.88 -11.30 -10.77
C ALA A 276 14.14 -11.79 -11.52
N SER A 277 13.96 -12.39 -12.71
CA SER A 277 15.05 -12.95 -13.50
C SER A 277 15.78 -11.92 -14.37
N VAL A 278 15.04 -11.01 -15.02
CA VAL A 278 15.59 -10.11 -16.05
C VAL A 278 15.15 -8.64 -15.90
N GLY A 279 14.44 -8.29 -14.84
CA GLY A 279 13.99 -6.92 -14.56
C GLY A 279 12.85 -6.42 -15.44
N LEU A 280 12.14 -7.31 -16.16
CA LEU A 280 11.02 -6.97 -17.03
C LEU A 280 9.79 -7.84 -16.70
N PRO A 281 8.58 -7.27 -16.55
CA PRO A 281 7.37 -8.05 -16.31
C PRO A 281 6.82 -8.72 -17.57
N THR A 282 7.25 -8.29 -18.76
CA THR A 282 6.78 -8.84 -20.05
C THR A 282 7.94 -9.40 -20.88
N ILE A 283 7.76 -10.60 -21.45
CA ILE A 283 8.61 -11.11 -22.53
C ILE A 283 7.76 -11.44 -23.78
N PRO A 284 8.10 -10.87 -24.96
CA PRO A 284 7.46 -11.22 -26.23
C PRO A 284 7.48 -12.74 -26.50
N GLY A 285 6.35 -13.29 -26.93
CA GLY A 285 6.21 -14.72 -27.24
C GLY A 285 6.15 -15.66 -26.02
N LYS A 286 6.27 -15.16 -24.78
CA LYS A 286 6.04 -15.93 -23.54
C LYS A 286 4.66 -15.62 -22.96
N VAL A 287 4.12 -16.51 -22.14
CA VAL A 287 2.85 -16.26 -21.44
C VAL A 287 3.16 -15.40 -20.20
N THR A 288 3.19 -14.10 -20.40
CA THR A 288 3.27 -13.07 -19.37
C THR A 288 2.13 -12.09 -19.61
N LEU A 289 1.90 -11.18 -18.67
CA LEU A 289 1.14 -9.96 -18.92
C LEU A 289 1.77 -9.24 -20.13
N LYS A 290 0.92 -8.65 -20.97
CA LYS A 290 1.28 -8.20 -22.32
C LYS A 290 1.37 -6.70 -22.37
N GLY A 291 2.46 -6.18 -22.94
CA GLY A 291 2.65 -4.75 -23.12
C GLY A 291 2.77 -4.00 -21.80
N TRP A 292 3.29 -4.63 -20.74
CA TRP A 292 3.56 -3.94 -19.49
C TRP A 292 4.86 -3.14 -19.60
N GLU A 293 4.72 -1.93 -20.13
CA GLU A 293 5.78 -0.95 -20.29
C GLU A 293 6.07 -0.23 -18.96
N GLY A 294 7.23 0.42 -18.88
CA GLY A 294 7.63 1.20 -17.70
C GLY A 294 6.66 2.35 -17.45
N SER A 295 6.36 2.60 -16.18
CA SER A 295 5.38 3.61 -15.75
C SER A 295 5.85 5.04 -15.95
N TYR A 296 7.16 5.25 -16.00
CA TYR A 296 7.79 6.55 -16.15
C TYR A 296 8.75 6.56 -17.33
N HIS A 297 8.79 7.68 -18.03
CA HIS A 297 9.79 8.02 -19.04
C HIS A 297 10.48 9.32 -18.61
N PRO A 298 11.62 9.70 -19.22
CA PRO A 298 12.23 11.00 -18.94
C PRO A 298 11.21 12.14 -19.05
N ASP A 299 11.26 13.09 -18.11
CA ASP A 299 10.38 14.27 -18.02
C ASP A 299 8.89 14.00 -17.73
N VAL A 300 8.50 12.77 -17.39
CA VAL A 300 7.14 12.44 -16.95
C VAL A 300 6.97 12.78 -15.47
N GLY A 301 6.00 13.65 -15.14
CA GLY A 301 5.69 13.99 -13.75
C GLY A 301 5.13 12.82 -12.95
N MET A 302 5.26 12.87 -11.62
CA MET A 302 4.82 11.83 -10.67
C MET A 302 3.42 11.27 -10.96
N MET A 303 2.47 12.15 -11.26
CA MET A 303 1.06 11.81 -11.49
C MET A 303 0.68 11.71 -12.97
N ASP A 304 1.66 11.59 -13.87
CA ASP A 304 1.46 11.30 -15.29
C ASP A 304 1.90 9.86 -15.66
N ALA A 305 2.09 9.03 -14.64
CA ALA A 305 2.54 7.65 -14.77
C ALA A 305 1.55 6.76 -15.55
N GLY A 306 2.08 5.81 -16.31
CA GLY A 306 1.32 4.67 -16.82
C GLY A 306 1.13 3.61 -15.73
N VAL A 307 -0.09 3.10 -15.58
CA VAL A 307 -0.41 2.02 -14.62
C VAL A 307 -0.98 0.84 -15.37
N TYR A 308 -0.47 -0.36 -15.11
CA TYR A 308 -1.01 -1.58 -15.69
C TYR A 308 -2.21 -2.08 -14.88
N VAL A 309 -3.38 -2.16 -15.49
CA VAL A 309 -4.54 -2.81 -14.88
C VAL A 309 -4.41 -4.33 -15.08
N VAL A 310 -4.29 -5.06 -13.97
CA VAL A 310 -4.14 -6.53 -13.98
C VAL A 310 -5.51 -7.18 -13.75
N GLY A 311 -5.90 -8.06 -14.66
CA GLY A 311 -7.19 -8.77 -14.58
C GLY A 311 -8.38 -7.88 -14.94
N GLY A 312 -9.58 -8.35 -14.60
CA GLY A 312 -10.83 -7.66 -14.91
C GLY A 312 -11.19 -7.73 -16.40
N SER A 313 -12.10 -6.85 -16.83
CA SER A 313 -12.63 -6.88 -18.21
C SER A 313 -11.80 -6.10 -19.24
N ASP A 314 -10.87 -5.25 -18.78
CA ASP A 314 -10.08 -4.35 -19.64
C ASP A 314 -8.61 -4.23 -19.15
N PRO A 315 -7.83 -5.33 -19.13
CA PRO A 315 -6.46 -5.31 -18.65
C PRO A 315 -5.50 -4.63 -19.63
N GLY A 316 -4.45 -4.01 -19.11
CA GLY A 316 -3.40 -3.36 -19.90
C GLY A 316 -2.89 -2.05 -19.30
N VAL A 317 -1.88 -1.44 -19.94
CA VAL A 317 -1.38 -0.13 -19.53
C VAL A 317 -2.42 0.94 -19.82
N SER A 318 -2.68 1.77 -18.82
CA SER A 318 -3.58 2.91 -18.90
C SER A 318 -2.94 4.15 -18.28
N LYS A 319 -3.35 5.32 -18.77
CA LYS A 319 -3.13 6.59 -18.07
C LYS A 319 -4.14 6.74 -16.94
N LEU A 320 -3.85 7.63 -15.99
CA LEU A 320 -4.73 7.93 -14.85
C LEU A 320 -5.99 8.72 -15.25
N GLU A 321 -5.97 9.39 -16.41
CA GLU A 321 -7.09 10.20 -16.91
C GLU A 321 -7.12 10.21 -18.44
N GLY A 322 -8.16 10.84 -19.01
CA GLY A 322 -8.27 11.10 -20.44
C GLY A 322 -8.98 10.03 -21.25
N LYS A 323 -9.25 10.36 -22.51
CA LYS A 323 -9.99 9.49 -23.44
C LYS A 323 -9.14 8.28 -23.84
N GLY A 324 -9.73 7.09 -23.75
CA GLY A 324 -9.06 5.84 -24.11
C GLY A 324 -8.34 5.17 -22.94
N SER A 325 -8.35 5.78 -21.76
CA SER A 325 -7.86 5.18 -20.52
C SER A 325 -8.87 4.19 -19.93
N ASN A 326 -8.37 3.20 -19.19
CA ASN A 326 -9.16 2.21 -18.48
C ASN A 326 -10.14 2.91 -17.52
N LYS A 327 -11.43 2.58 -17.65
CA LYS A 327 -12.51 3.27 -16.94
C LYS A 327 -12.45 3.10 -15.44
N VAL A 328 -12.04 1.92 -14.97
CA VAL A 328 -11.92 1.62 -13.54
C VAL A 328 -10.81 2.48 -12.94
N LEU A 329 -9.65 2.57 -13.59
CA LEU A 329 -8.56 3.41 -13.12
C LEU A 329 -8.92 4.90 -13.14
N VAL A 330 -9.59 5.37 -14.20
CA VAL A 330 -10.02 6.77 -14.32
C VAL A 330 -11.04 7.15 -13.23
N ALA A 331 -11.94 6.24 -12.87
CA ALA A 331 -12.93 6.47 -11.82
C ALA A 331 -12.29 6.75 -10.45
N GLN A 332 -11.06 6.28 -10.22
CA GLN A 332 -10.34 6.50 -8.98
C GLN A 332 -9.76 7.92 -8.83
N LYS A 333 -9.73 8.73 -9.89
CA LYS A 333 -9.25 10.13 -9.88
C LYS A 333 -7.87 10.31 -9.23
N LEU A 334 -6.99 9.31 -9.37
CA LEU A 334 -5.71 9.26 -8.65
C LEU A 334 -4.79 10.44 -8.95
N LYS A 335 -4.84 11.01 -10.17
CA LYS A 335 -4.01 12.17 -10.53
C LYS A 335 -4.24 13.36 -9.59
N GLU A 336 -5.51 13.71 -9.35
CA GLU A 336 -5.86 14.82 -8.45
C GLU A 336 -5.65 14.43 -6.98
N ARG A 337 -6.16 13.25 -6.60
CA ARG A 337 -6.14 12.77 -5.21
C ARG A 337 -4.73 12.53 -4.69
N CYS A 338 -3.92 11.77 -5.41
CA CYS A 338 -2.52 11.54 -5.01
C CYS A 338 -1.62 12.74 -5.27
N GLY A 339 -1.96 13.62 -6.23
CA GLY A 339 -1.28 14.91 -6.35
C GLY A 339 -1.41 15.77 -5.09
N PHE A 340 -2.56 15.71 -4.43
CA PHE A 340 -2.78 16.39 -3.15
C PHE A 340 -2.17 15.62 -1.97
N LEU A 341 -2.43 14.32 -1.86
CA LEU A 341 -1.94 13.48 -0.74
C LEU A 341 -0.42 13.39 -0.67
N ASN A 342 0.28 13.41 -1.81
CA ASN A 342 1.74 13.42 -1.87
C ASN A 342 2.35 14.84 -1.82
N SER A 343 1.56 15.88 -1.54
CA SER A 343 2.12 17.22 -1.34
C SER A 343 2.88 17.29 -0.02
N ASP A 344 3.97 18.07 0.02
CA ASP A 344 4.84 18.17 1.20
C ASP A 344 4.07 18.51 2.48
N ALA A 345 3.10 19.44 2.38
CA ALA A 345 2.27 19.86 3.51
C ALA A 345 1.36 18.75 4.04
N VAL A 346 0.87 17.85 3.18
CA VAL A 346 0.00 16.73 3.59
C VAL A 346 0.84 15.58 4.14
N ILE A 347 2.00 15.29 3.54
CA ILE A 347 2.96 14.30 4.05
C ILE A 347 3.40 14.64 5.48
N GLU A 348 3.72 15.92 5.75
CA GLU A 348 4.09 16.37 7.11
C GLU A 348 2.98 16.05 8.13
N GLN A 349 1.71 16.25 7.75
CA GLN A 349 0.56 15.95 8.60
C GLN A 349 0.32 14.43 8.75
N LEU A 350 0.60 13.64 7.70
CA LEU A 350 0.48 12.17 7.73
C LEU A 350 1.69 11.48 8.41
N LYS A 351 2.75 12.22 8.70
CA LYS A 351 3.90 11.81 9.52
C LYS A 351 4.75 10.66 8.98
N TYR A 352 5.15 10.68 7.71
CA TYR A 352 6.02 9.62 7.14
C TYR A 352 7.09 10.09 6.20
#